data_AF-A0A536YEP2-F1
#
_entry.id   AF-A0A536YEP2-F1
#
_cell.length_a   1.000
_cell.length_b   1.000
_cell.length_c   1.000
_cell.angle_alpha   90.00
_cell.angle_beta   90.00
_cell.angle_gamma   90.00
#
_symmetry.space_group_name_H-M   'P 1'
#
loop_
_entity.id
_entity.type
_entity.pdbx_description
1 polymer ?
#
loop_
_entity_poly.entity_id
_entity_poly.type
_entity_poly.pdbx_seq_one_letter_code
_entity_poly.pdbx_strand_id
1 'polypeptide(L)'
;MAKPASRILVVNDEPLVLREFVKGLNAAARSLDNPLGIGFTGVTTAREALAVIARDGDLQAVLVDDTLYTLKNGRQSKAQMSALELVQRITRFRPELDVYILIAREEEDDIVDALFAEAVDGYFYREERDYRGIYRILNAQIQERARTPFYDQLKNYVWMAKDQWHTPGHSSGESLRGSPWVNDFYDFMGEHVFDADLSVSVPMLDSLMEPKGVISEAQAKAAKAFGAKRTFFATNGTSTANKVIFQTLLAPGEKLILDRNCHKSVHHGVVLSGAHPVYLDSALNRKYGLYGPVPKKVLLGAIQRHPDAQALIITSCTYDGLRYDLPPIVEAAHKRGIKVIVDEAWYGFARF
;
A
#
# COMPACT_ATOMS: atom_id res chain seq x y z
N MET A 1 9.46 14.73 19.78
CA MET A 1 9.48 14.35 18.35
C MET A 1 8.80 15.44 17.55
N ALA A 2 9.32 15.79 16.38
CA ALA A 2 8.62 16.67 15.46
C ALA A 2 7.31 16.00 15.02
N LYS A 3 6.24 16.79 14.82
CA LYS A 3 4.99 16.26 14.28
C LYS A 3 5.20 15.89 12.80
N PRO A 4 4.50 14.86 12.28
CA PRO A 4 4.41 14.65 10.84
C PRO A 4 3.85 15.91 10.15
N ALA A 5 4.12 16.07 8.87
CA ALA A 5 3.46 17.08 8.05
C ALA A 5 2.43 16.37 7.18
N SER A 6 1.14 16.52 7.50
CA SER A 6 0.04 16.03 6.66
C SER A 6 -0.64 17.22 5.99
N ARG A 7 -0.93 17.13 4.70
CA ARG A 7 -1.65 18.21 3.99
C ARG A 7 -2.97 17.73 3.42
N ILE A 8 -3.95 18.63 3.43
CA ILE A 8 -5.24 18.43 2.78
C ILE A 8 -5.44 19.57 1.79
N LEU A 9 -5.73 19.22 0.53
CA LEU A 9 -5.97 20.18 -0.53
C LEU A 9 -7.47 20.46 -0.67
N VAL A 10 -7.86 21.72 -0.71
CA VAL A 10 -9.23 22.14 -1.01
C VAL A 10 -9.27 22.72 -2.42
N VAL A 11 -10.14 22.20 -3.28
CA VAL A 11 -10.33 22.64 -4.66
C VAL A 11 -11.70 23.29 -4.78
N ASN A 12 -11.71 24.60 -4.99
CA ASN A 12 -12.95 25.38 -5.14
C ASN A 12 -12.68 26.58 -6.05
N ASP A 13 -13.46 26.73 -7.13
CA ASP A 13 -13.29 27.77 -8.13
C ASP A 13 -13.79 29.16 -7.67
N GLU A 14 -14.46 29.26 -6.53
CA GLU A 14 -14.85 30.52 -5.90
C GLU A 14 -13.81 30.99 -4.85
N PRO A 15 -12.98 32.02 -5.15
CA PRO A 15 -11.83 32.37 -4.31
C PRO A 15 -12.18 32.82 -2.88
N LEU A 16 -13.34 33.46 -2.70
CA LEU A 16 -13.80 33.90 -1.38
C LEU A 16 -14.19 32.71 -0.50
N VAL A 17 -14.94 31.76 -1.06
CA VAL A 17 -15.35 30.53 -0.37
C VAL A 17 -14.12 29.71 -0.02
N LEU A 18 -13.23 29.49 -0.99
CA LEU A 18 -11.97 28.77 -0.75
C LEU A 18 -11.17 29.38 0.41
N ARG A 19 -11.01 30.70 0.42
CA ARG A 19 -10.24 31.41 1.45
C ARG A 19 -10.88 31.28 2.82
N GLU A 20 -12.20 31.41 2.91
CA GLU A 20 -12.94 31.24 4.16
C GLU A 20 -12.80 29.81 4.69
N PHE A 21 -13.02 28.82 3.82
CA PHE A 21 -12.98 27.39 4.15
C PHE A 21 -11.58 26.96 4.65
N VAL A 22 -10.53 27.30 3.90
CA VAL A 22 -9.14 27.00 4.29
C VAL A 22 -8.75 27.71 5.58
N LYS A 23 -9.21 28.95 5.80
CA LYS A 23 -8.97 29.68 7.05
C LYS A 23 -9.66 29.01 8.24
N GLY A 24 -10.92 28.60 8.06
CA GLY A 24 -11.73 27.91 9.06
C GLY A 24 -11.11 26.58 9.49
N LEU A 25 -10.74 25.75 8.52
CA LEU A 25 -10.11 24.44 8.77
C LEU A 25 -8.74 24.57 9.44
N ASN A 26 -7.90 25.52 8.99
CA ASN A 26 -6.62 25.77 9.66
C ASN A 26 -6.80 26.37 11.08
N ALA A 27 -7.87 27.11 11.33
CA ALA A 27 -8.20 27.55 12.69
C ALA A 27 -8.63 26.35 13.57
N ALA A 28 -9.45 25.45 13.03
CA ALA A 28 -9.83 24.21 13.71
C ALA A 28 -8.60 23.35 14.04
N ALA A 29 -7.70 23.11 13.07
CA ALA A 29 -6.48 22.32 13.22
C ALA A 29 -5.48 22.89 14.24
N ARG A 30 -5.50 24.20 14.49
CA ARG A 30 -4.71 24.85 15.55
C ARG A 30 -5.37 24.76 16.92
N SER A 31 -6.69 24.69 16.96
CA SER A 31 -7.49 24.72 18.19
C SER A 31 -7.80 23.32 18.77
N LEU A 32 -7.58 22.27 17.97
CA LEU A 32 -7.88 20.88 18.30
C LEU A 32 -6.60 20.05 18.35
N ASP A 33 -6.69 18.84 18.90
CA ASP A 33 -5.57 17.91 18.87
C ASP A 33 -5.19 17.58 17.41
N ASN A 34 -3.90 17.67 17.14
CA ASN A 34 -3.32 17.55 15.81
C ASN A 34 -2.00 16.79 15.89
N PRO A 35 -2.05 15.47 16.14
CA PRO A 35 -0.85 14.66 16.31
C PRO A 35 -0.13 14.43 14.97
N LEU A 36 -0.86 14.53 13.84
CA LEU A 36 -0.37 14.29 12.48
C LEU A 36 0.05 15.57 11.73
N GLY A 37 0.02 16.72 12.40
CA GLY A 37 0.37 18.02 11.82
C GLY A 37 -0.40 18.37 10.55
N ILE A 38 -1.71 18.07 10.54
CA ILE A 38 -2.62 18.36 9.44
C ILE A 38 -2.71 19.86 9.20
N GLY A 39 -2.46 20.27 7.96
CA GLY A 39 -2.66 21.63 7.46
C GLY A 39 -3.46 21.65 6.16
N PHE A 40 -4.14 22.77 5.89
CA PHE A 40 -5.01 22.92 4.72
C PHE A 40 -4.47 23.95 3.76
N THR A 41 -4.49 23.63 2.47
CA THR A 41 -4.15 24.55 1.37
C THR A 41 -5.27 24.56 0.35
N GLY A 42 -5.38 25.64 -0.42
CA GLY A 42 -6.45 25.82 -1.39
C GLY A 42 -5.93 26.16 -2.78
N VAL A 43 -6.59 25.62 -3.80
CA VAL A 43 -6.37 25.99 -5.22
C VAL A 43 -7.72 26.27 -5.88
N THR A 44 -7.72 27.19 -6.85
CA THR A 44 -8.95 27.59 -7.57
C THR A 44 -9.14 26.87 -8.88
N THR A 45 -8.15 26.06 -9.30
CA THR A 45 -8.26 25.34 -10.56
C THR A 45 -7.92 23.86 -10.50
N ALA A 46 -8.63 23.05 -11.29
CA ALA A 46 -8.34 21.63 -11.45
C ALA A 46 -6.91 21.37 -11.96
N ARG A 47 -6.39 22.26 -12.81
CA ARG A 47 -5.01 22.17 -13.33
C ARG A 47 -3.99 22.40 -12.22
N GLU A 48 -4.19 23.39 -11.37
CA GLU A 48 -3.33 23.62 -10.21
C GLU A 48 -3.44 22.47 -9.20
N ALA A 49 -4.65 21.95 -8.98
CA ALA A 49 -4.86 20.81 -8.10
C ALA A 49 -4.03 19.60 -8.53
N LEU A 50 -4.11 19.21 -9.81
CA LEU A 50 -3.31 18.11 -10.35
C LEU A 50 -1.80 18.38 -10.26
N ALA A 51 -1.36 19.64 -10.44
CA ALA A 51 0.05 20.00 -10.31
C ALA A 51 0.56 19.89 -8.86
N VAL A 52 -0.26 20.24 -7.87
CA VAL A 52 0.05 20.10 -6.44
C VAL A 52 0.04 18.61 -6.05
N ILE A 53 -0.98 17.86 -6.47
CA ILE A 53 -1.12 16.41 -6.24
C ILE A 53 0.07 15.60 -6.80
N ALA A 54 0.63 16.05 -7.92
CA ALA A 54 1.81 15.41 -8.53
C ALA A 54 3.14 15.71 -7.85
N ARG A 55 3.23 16.76 -7.03
CA ARG A 55 4.49 17.21 -6.44
C ARG A 55 4.55 16.99 -4.94
N ASP A 56 3.40 17.00 -4.28
CA ASP A 56 3.32 16.96 -2.83
C ASP A 56 3.04 15.54 -2.31
N GLY A 57 4.09 14.92 -1.77
CA GLY A 57 4.00 13.61 -1.13
C GLY A 57 3.34 13.63 0.24
N ASP A 58 3.23 14.81 0.87
CA ASP A 58 2.64 14.97 2.21
C ASP A 58 1.11 15.09 2.15
N LEU A 59 0.54 15.20 0.95
CA LEU A 59 -0.91 15.19 0.76
C LEU A 59 -1.50 13.87 1.24
N GLN A 60 -2.55 13.99 2.06
CA GLN A 60 -3.28 12.87 2.64
C GLN A 60 -4.71 12.79 2.14
N ALA A 61 -5.30 13.93 1.75
CA ALA A 61 -6.66 13.99 1.25
C ALA A 61 -6.89 15.20 0.32
N VAL A 62 -7.94 15.14 -0.49
CA VAL A 62 -8.40 16.22 -1.36
C VAL A 62 -9.91 16.44 -1.16
N LEU A 63 -10.32 17.68 -0.95
CA LEU A 63 -11.72 18.11 -0.92
C LEU A 63 -12.02 18.81 -2.25
N VAL A 64 -12.98 18.27 -3.01
CA VAL A 64 -13.37 18.80 -4.32
C VAL A 64 -14.79 19.33 -4.25
N ASP A 65 -14.98 20.59 -4.65
CA ASP A 65 -16.32 21.17 -4.80
C ASP A 65 -17.09 20.50 -5.94
N ASP A 66 -18.32 20.06 -5.68
CA ASP A 66 -19.19 19.39 -6.66
C ASP A 66 -19.57 20.31 -7.82
N THR A 67 -19.74 21.60 -7.53
CA THR A 67 -20.09 22.64 -8.49
C THR A 67 -18.90 23.20 -9.27
N LEU A 68 -17.71 22.58 -9.20
CA LEU A 68 -16.51 23.05 -9.90
C LEU A 68 -16.79 23.35 -11.38
N TYR A 69 -16.73 24.64 -11.75
CA TYR A 69 -17.03 25.19 -13.08
C TYR A 69 -18.45 24.95 -13.61
N THR A 70 -19.41 24.60 -12.75
CA THR A 70 -20.83 24.65 -13.09
C THR A 70 -21.29 26.11 -13.01
N LEU A 71 -21.59 26.71 -14.17
CA LEU A 71 -22.14 28.07 -14.20
C LEU A 71 -23.54 28.06 -13.57
N LYS A 72 -23.90 29.12 -12.83
CA LYS A 72 -25.23 29.37 -12.22
C LYS A 72 -26.44 29.25 -13.20
N ASN A 73 -26.20 29.05 -14.51
CA ASN A 73 -27.19 28.89 -15.57
C ASN A 73 -27.10 27.55 -16.34
N GLY A 74 -26.47 26.50 -15.78
CA GLY A 74 -26.52 25.14 -16.32
C GLY A 74 -25.74 24.87 -17.63
N ARG A 75 -24.89 25.81 -18.07
CA ARG A 75 -23.97 25.58 -19.20
C ARG A 75 -22.56 25.34 -18.67
N GLN A 76 -22.02 24.13 -18.84
CA GLN A 76 -20.61 23.86 -18.56
C GLN A 76 -19.72 24.64 -19.53
N SER A 77 -18.66 25.26 -19.00
CA SER A 77 -17.55 25.74 -19.82
C SER A 77 -16.87 24.52 -20.46
N LYS A 78 -17.07 24.29 -21.76
CA LYS A 78 -16.45 23.16 -22.50
C LYS A 78 -14.91 23.10 -22.41
N ALA A 79 -14.26 24.14 -21.89
CA ALA A 79 -12.81 24.25 -21.81
C ALA A 79 -12.22 23.87 -20.44
N GLN A 80 -13.06 23.57 -19.43
CA GLN A 80 -12.61 23.32 -18.06
C GLN A 80 -13.03 21.93 -17.56
N MET A 81 -12.15 21.30 -16.78
CA MET A 81 -12.30 19.95 -16.24
C MET A 81 -13.35 19.93 -15.13
N SER A 82 -14.37 19.08 -15.23
CA SER A 82 -15.42 18.95 -14.23
C SER A 82 -14.90 18.33 -12.91
N ALA A 83 -15.68 18.45 -11.83
CA ALA A 83 -15.39 17.78 -10.56
C ALA A 83 -15.23 16.26 -10.73
N LEU A 84 -16.13 15.61 -11.49
CA LEU A 84 -16.06 14.18 -11.77
C LEU A 84 -14.79 13.79 -12.53
N GLU A 85 -14.42 14.53 -13.58
CA GLU A 85 -13.18 14.24 -14.32
C GLU A 85 -11.94 14.46 -13.44
N LEU A 86 -11.95 15.46 -12.57
CA LEU A 86 -10.87 15.71 -11.61
C LEU A 86 -10.74 14.54 -10.63
N VAL A 87 -11.83 14.10 -10.00
CA VAL A 87 -11.85 12.96 -9.07
C VAL A 87 -11.32 11.70 -9.73
N GLN A 88 -11.81 11.34 -10.92
CA GLN A 88 -11.32 10.19 -11.68
C GLN A 88 -9.81 10.26 -11.95
N ARG A 89 -9.29 11.45 -12.28
CA ARG A 89 -7.85 11.64 -12.48
C ARG A 89 -7.05 11.53 -11.19
N ILE A 90 -7.56 12.04 -10.07
CA ILE A 90 -6.93 11.92 -8.74
C ILE A 90 -6.86 10.45 -8.36
N THR A 91 -7.98 9.73 -8.36
CA THR A 91 -8.06 8.31 -7.98
C THR A 91 -7.18 7.43 -8.85
N ARG A 92 -7.03 7.74 -10.14
CA ARG A 92 -6.14 7.00 -11.04
C ARG A 92 -4.66 7.29 -10.77
N PHE A 93 -4.31 8.51 -10.38
CA PHE A 93 -2.93 8.97 -10.30
C PHE A 93 -2.33 8.82 -8.90
N ARG A 94 -3.13 9.02 -7.85
CA ARG A 94 -2.77 8.88 -6.43
C ARG A 94 -3.91 8.13 -5.70
N PRO A 95 -4.08 6.81 -5.97
CA PRO A 95 -5.18 6.01 -5.41
C PRO A 95 -5.17 5.88 -3.88
N GLU A 96 -4.11 6.34 -3.22
CA GLU A 96 -3.96 6.33 -1.76
C GLU A 96 -4.47 7.60 -1.06
N LEU A 97 -4.78 8.67 -1.80
CA LEU A 97 -5.37 9.88 -1.24
C LEU A 97 -6.85 9.66 -0.92
N ASP A 98 -7.30 10.13 0.24
CA ASP A 98 -8.74 10.16 0.50
C ASP A 98 -9.37 11.31 -0.32
N VAL A 99 -10.48 11.04 -0.99
CA VAL A 99 -11.20 12.04 -1.79
C VAL A 99 -12.55 12.35 -1.13
N TYR A 100 -12.78 13.62 -0.82
CA TYR A 100 -14.02 14.12 -0.23
C TYR A 100 -14.69 15.12 -1.18
N ILE A 101 -16.02 15.14 -1.19
CA ILE A 101 -16.80 16.09 -1.98
C ILE A 101 -17.41 17.18 -1.10
N LEU A 102 -17.33 18.44 -1.52
CA LEU A 102 -18.10 19.54 -0.93
C LEU A 102 -19.36 19.74 -1.74
N ILE A 103 -20.52 19.47 -1.14
CA ILE A 103 -21.82 19.51 -1.82
C ILE A 103 -22.46 20.89 -1.63
N ALA A 104 -22.80 21.57 -2.72
CA ALA A 104 -23.38 22.91 -2.68
C ALA A 104 -24.90 22.95 -2.42
N ARG A 105 -25.67 21.91 -2.79
CA ARG A 105 -27.13 21.84 -2.59
C ARG A 105 -27.59 20.43 -2.17
N GLU A 106 -28.65 20.35 -1.38
CA GLU A 106 -29.27 19.08 -0.92
C GLU A 106 -30.08 18.34 -2.01
N GLU A 107 -30.30 18.93 -3.18
CA GLU A 107 -31.06 18.27 -4.25
C GLU A 107 -30.21 17.20 -4.94
N GLU A 108 -30.76 15.99 -5.08
CA GLU A 108 -30.18 14.84 -5.81
C GLU A 108 -29.81 15.26 -7.25
N ASP A 109 -28.54 15.61 -7.44
CA ASP A 109 -27.96 15.89 -8.75
C ASP A 109 -27.33 14.59 -9.27
N ASP A 110 -27.60 14.21 -10.52
CA ASP A 110 -27.02 13.01 -11.17
C ASP A 110 -25.47 12.96 -11.06
N ILE A 111 -24.85 14.13 -10.86
CA ILE A 111 -23.41 14.32 -10.64
C ILE A 111 -22.97 13.76 -9.28
N VAL A 112 -23.76 13.97 -8.24
CA VAL A 112 -23.49 13.48 -6.88
C VAL A 112 -23.57 11.95 -6.88
N ASP A 113 -24.58 11.37 -7.53
CA ASP A 113 -24.69 9.92 -7.69
C ASP A 113 -23.54 9.33 -8.52
N ALA A 114 -23.12 10.00 -9.60
CA ALA A 114 -21.97 9.60 -10.39
C ALA A 114 -20.64 9.71 -9.62
N LEU A 115 -20.50 10.72 -8.76
CA LEU A 115 -19.34 10.86 -7.87
C LEU A 115 -19.35 9.80 -6.77
N PHE A 116 -20.50 9.44 -6.22
CA PHE A 116 -20.62 8.35 -5.24
C PHE A 116 -20.42 6.96 -5.86
N ALA A 117 -20.64 6.81 -7.17
CA ALA A 117 -20.26 5.60 -7.90
C ALA A 117 -18.74 5.47 -8.09
N GLU A 118 -18.00 6.58 -8.02
CA GLU A 118 -16.54 6.58 -7.95
C GLU A 118 -16.06 6.34 -6.51
N ALA A 119 -14.79 5.97 -6.35
CA ALA A 119 -14.21 5.69 -5.03
C ALA A 119 -13.95 6.98 -4.23
N VAL A 120 -15.02 7.59 -3.72
CA VAL A 120 -15.01 8.75 -2.82
C VAL A 120 -15.13 8.27 -1.36
N ASP A 121 -14.40 8.89 -0.44
CA ASP A 121 -14.33 8.50 0.97
C ASP A 121 -15.38 9.19 1.85
N GLY A 122 -15.97 10.29 1.37
CA GLY A 122 -17.09 10.95 2.05
C GLY A 122 -17.46 12.30 1.43
N TYR A 123 -18.37 13.01 2.09
CA TYR A 123 -18.80 14.34 1.66
C TYR A 123 -19.03 15.27 2.86
N PHE A 124 -19.02 16.57 2.59
CA PHE A 124 -19.43 17.63 3.52
C PHE A 124 -20.31 18.62 2.80
N TYR A 125 -21.23 19.27 3.51
CA TYR A 125 -22.00 20.36 2.91
C TYR A 125 -21.14 21.62 2.85
N ARG A 126 -21.10 22.26 1.67
CA ARG A 126 -20.32 23.47 1.42
C ARG A 126 -20.72 24.63 2.33
N GLU A 127 -22.02 24.74 2.63
CA GLU A 127 -22.57 25.78 3.51
C GLU A 127 -22.34 25.49 5.00
N GLU A 128 -21.92 24.27 5.35
CA GLU A 128 -21.65 23.87 6.73
C GLU A 128 -20.41 24.60 7.26
N ARG A 129 -20.61 25.37 8.33
CA ARG A 129 -19.55 26.15 8.98
C ARG A 129 -18.93 25.46 10.19
N ASP A 130 -19.27 24.19 10.43
CA ASP A 130 -18.63 23.40 11.50
C ASP A 130 -17.26 22.87 11.06
N TYR A 131 -16.31 23.79 10.88
CA TYR A 131 -14.93 23.43 10.54
C TYR A 131 -14.27 22.53 11.59
N ARG A 132 -14.76 22.57 12.85
CA ARG A 132 -14.27 21.69 13.92
C ARG A 132 -14.77 20.26 13.71
N GLY A 133 -16.03 20.08 13.34
CA GLY A 133 -16.61 18.80 12.93
C GLY A 133 -15.89 18.21 11.73
N ILE A 134 -15.77 18.98 10.64
CA ILE A 134 -15.06 18.57 9.41
C ILE A 134 -13.61 18.16 9.73
N TYR A 135 -12.89 18.98 10.48
CA TYR A 135 -11.52 18.65 10.89
C TYR A 135 -11.45 17.35 11.70
N ARG A 136 -12.38 17.12 12.64
CA ARG A 136 -12.38 15.89 13.45
C ARG A 136 -12.58 14.65 12.59
N ILE A 137 -13.46 14.71 11.59
CA ILE A 137 -13.70 13.62 10.65
C ILE A 137 -12.45 13.33 9.84
N LEU A 138 -11.86 14.36 9.22
CA LEU A 138 -10.63 14.22 8.42
C LEU A 138 -9.45 13.72 9.25
N ASN A 139 -9.26 14.26 10.45
CA ASN A 139 -8.21 13.83 11.37
C ASN A 139 -8.39 12.38 11.82
N ALA A 140 -9.63 11.96 12.13
CA ALA A 140 -9.92 10.57 12.49
C ALA A 140 -9.63 9.60 11.34
N GLN A 141 -10.00 9.96 10.10
CA GLN A 141 -9.72 9.14 8.93
C GLN A 141 -8.22 8.95 8.71
N ILE A 142 -7.45 10.05 8.71
CA ILE A 142 -6.00 9.98 8.48
C ILE A 142 -5.32 9.20 9.62
N GLN A 143 -5.77 9.38 10.87
CA GLN A 143 -5.26 8.59 11.99
C GLN A 143 -5.55 7.11 11.84
N GLU A 144 -6.77 6.72 11.46
CA GLU A 144 -7.13 5.32 11.26
C GLU A 144 -6.33 4.67 10.12
N ARG A 145 -6.03 5.43 9.05
CA ARG A 145 -5.12 4.98 7.98
C ARG A 145 -3.68 4.87 8.45
N ALA A 146 -3.22 5.79 9.29
CA ALA A 146 -1.85 5.83 9.81
C ALA A 146 -1.58 4.78 10.90
N ARG A 147 -2.61 4.17 11.48
CA ARG A 147 -2.46 3.12 12.49
C ARG A 147 -1.65 1.94 11.95
N THR A 148 -0.78 1.42 12.81
CA THR A 148 0.05 0.25 12.55
C THR A 148 -0.26 -0.83 13.58
N PRO A 149 -1.30 -1.67 13.37
CA PRO A 149 -1.92 -2.46 14.44
C PRO A 149 -0.94 -3.28 15.28
N PHE A 150 -0.02 -3.99 14.62
CA PHE A 150 0.99 -4.78 15.31
C PHE A 150 2.02 -3.91 16.06
N TYR A 151 2.56 -2.88 15.40
CA TYR A 151 3.56 -2.01 16.02
C TYR A 151 2.99 -1.18 17.17
N ASP A 152 1.78 -0.64 17.03
CA ASP A 152 1.10 0.13 18.07
C ASP A 152 0.89 -0.74 19.31
N GLN A 153 0.49 -2.00 19.10
CA GLN A 153 0.29 -2.98 20.18
C GLN A 153 1.61 -3.44 20.80
N LEU A 154 2.66 -3.64 20.01
CA LEU A 154 4.01 -3.97 20.47
C LEU A 154 4.58 -2.84 21.32
N LYS A 155 4.51 -1.61 20.82
CA LYS A 155 4.94 -0.42 21.55
C LYS A 155 4.18 -0.28 22.86
N ASN A 156 2.85 -0.44 22.84
CA ASN A 156 2.05 -0.42 24.06
C ASN A 156 2.51 -1.49 25.06
N TYR A 157 2.73 -2.73 24.60
CA TYR A 157 3.21 -3.81 25.46
C TYR A 157 4.56 -3.50 26.12
N VAL A 158 5.54 -2.99 25.34
CA VAL A 158 6.85 -2.59 25.87
C VAL A 158 6.70 -1.53 26.97
N TRP A 159 5.85 -0.50 26.75
CA TRP A 159 5.61 0.55 27.74
C TRP A 159 4.82 0.09 28.98
N MET A 160 4.13 -1.05 28.93
CA MET A 160 3.50 -1.62 30.12
C MET A 160 4.52 -2.16 31.13
N ALA A 161 5.80 -2.32 30.73
CA ALA A 161 6.90 -2.76 31.60
C ALA A 161 6.53 -4.01 32.45
N LYS A 162 5.92 -5.01 31.80
CA LYS A 162 5.49 -6.24 32.48
C LYS A 162 6.68 -7.16 32.74
N ASP A 163 6.73 -7.74 33.94
CA ASP A 163 7.67 -8.81 34.28
C ASP A 163 7.53 -10.01 33.32
N GLN A 164 8.67 -10.47 32.81
CA GLN A 164 8.76 -11.47 31.76
C GLN A 164 8.97 -12.86 32.36
N TRP A 165 7.87 -13.62 32.53
CA TRP A 165 7.91 -15.04 32.96
C TRP A 165 7.70 -16.00 31.79
N HIS A 166 8.16 -15.61 30.59
CA HIS A 166 7.99 -16.38 29.36
C HIS A 166 9.23 -16.27 28.46
N THR A 167 9.26 -17.07 27.39
CA THR A 167 10.27 -16.95 26.34
C THR A 167 10.18 -15.60 25.60
N PRO A 168 11.28 -15.09 25.04
CA PRO A 168 12.62 -15.71 24.96
C PRO A 168 13.43 -15.65 26.25
N GLY A 169 14.41 -16.55 26.39
CA GLY A 169 15.20 -16.72 27.63
C GLY A 169 16.13 -15.55 27.97
N HIS A 170 16.20 -14.52 27.12
CA HIS A 170 16.94 -13.31 27.48
C HIS A 170 16.19 -12.40 28.47
N SER A 171 14.88 -12.62 28.66
CA SER A 171 14.02 -11.89 29.60
C SER A 171 14.14 -10.37 29.44
N SER A 172 13.77 -9.83 28.27
CA SER A 172 13.97 -8.41 27.93
C SER A 172 15.41 -7.90 28.04
N GLY A 173 16.38 -8.82 27.99
CA GLY A 173 17.80 -8.49 28.00
C GLY A 173 18.43 -8.51 29.39
N GLU A 174 17.68 -8.84 30.44
CA GLU A 174 18.20 -8.98 31.81
C GLU A 174 19.28 -10.06 31.93
N SER A 175 19.23 -11.12 31.11
CA SER A 175 20.31 -12.13 31.06
C SER A 175 21.62 -11.62 30.46
N LEU A 176 21.58 -10.48 29.75
CA LEU A 176 22.70 -9.88 29.02
C LEU A 176 23.25 -8.66 29.77
N ARG A 177 22.35 -7.83 30.30
CA ARG A 177 22.67 -6.61 31.06
C ARG A 177 23.53 -6.94 32.28
N GLY A 178 24.64 -6.23 32.43
CA GLY A 178 25.59 -6.43 33.52
C GLY A 178 26.47 -7.68 33.38
N SER A 179 26.33 -8.46 32.30
CA SER A 179 27.23 -9.58 32.04
C SER A 179 28.62 -9.09 31.62
N PRO A 180 29.71 -9.55 32.26
CA PRO A 180 31.07 -9.15 31.88
C PRO A 180 31.50 -9.65 30.50
N TRP A 181 30.71 -10.53 29.87
CA TRP A 181 31.05 -11.17 28.59
C TRP A 181 30.25 -10.65 27.38
N VAL A 182 29.07 -10.06 27.60
CA VAL A 182 28.13 -9.73 26.52
C VAL A 182 27.34 -8.43 26.74
N ASN A 183 27.61 -7.69 27.83
CA ASN A 183 26.91 -6.43 28.09
C ASN A 183 27.11 -5.40 26.96
N ASP A 184 28.27 -5.41 26.30
CA ASP A 184 28.56 -4.53 25.16
C ASP A 184 27.58 -4.73 24.00
N PHE A 185 27.11 -5.97 23.77
CA PHE A 185 26.05 -6.25 22.79
C PHE A 185 24.70 -5.65 23.21
N TYR A 186 24.34 -5.74 24.49
CA TYR A 186 23.10 -5.14 25.00
C TYR A 186 23.12 -3.61 24.81
N ASP A 187 24.22 -2.96 25.20
CA ASP A 187 24.39 -1.51 25.08
C ASP A 187 24.40 -1.07 23.61
N PHE A 188 25.01 -1.86 22.73
CA PHE A 188 25.06 -1.56 21.29
C PHE A 188 23.69 -1.65 20.61
N MET A 189 22.92 -2.72 20.88
CA MET A 189 21.61 -2.94 20.26
C MET A 189 20.54 -2.01 20.84
N GLY A 190 20.63 -1.70 22.13
CA GLY A 190 19.68 -0.88 22.86
C GLY A 190 18.52 -1.69 23.46
N GLU A 191 18.03 -1.22 24.59
CA GLU A 191 17.01 -1.86 25.45
C GLU A 191 15.75 -2.29 24.67
N HIS A 192 15.17 -1.40 23.86
CA HIS A 192 13.91 -1.66 23.18
C HIS A 192 13.97 -2.79 22.14
N VAL A 193 15.14 -3.17 21.63
CA VAL A 193 15.27 -4.35 20.75
C VAL A 193 14.96 -5.62 21.54
N PHE A 194 15.44 -5.71 22.77
CA PHE A 194 15.22 -6.86 23.64
C PHE A 194 13.83 -6.86 24.26
N ASP A 195 13.29 -5.69 24.60
CA ASP A 195 11.89 -5.60 25.08
C ASP A 195 10.87 -6.02 24.01
N ALA A 196 11.21 -5.81 22.75
CA ALA A 196 10.35 -6.12 21.61
C ALA A 196 10.57 -7.52 21.04
N ASP A 197 11.67 -8.19 21.36
CA ASP A 197 11.92 -9.58 20.96
C ASP A 197 11.14 -10.54 21.86
N LEU A 198 9.92 -10.84 21.41
CA LEU A 198 8.91 -11.56 22.17
C LEU A 198 8.48 -12.82 21.44
N SER A 199 7.90 -13.75 22.19
CA SER A 199 7.33 -14.97 21.64
C SER A 199 5.80 -14.92 21.64
N VAL A 200 5.19 -15.93 21.02
CA VAL A 200 3.73 -16.15 21.03
C VAL A 200 3.13 -16.27 22.43
N SER A 201 3.96 -16.45 23.46
CA SER A 201 3.54 -16.41 24.86
C SER A 201 2.97 -15.06 25.30
N VAL A 202 3.08 -14.00 24.49
CA VAL A 202 2.40 -12.71 24.68
C VAL A 202 1.10 -12.69 23.88
N PRO A 203 -0.07 -13.00 24.48
CA PRO A 203 -1.31 -13.16 23.72
C PRO A 203 -1.79 -11.85 23.08
N MET A 204 -1.35 -10.71 23.62
CA MET A 204 -1.65 -9.38 23.11
C MET A 204 -1.08 -9.15 21.70
N LEU A 205 -0.06 -9.90 21.28
CA LEU A 205 0.63 -9.73 20.00
C LEU A 205 0.22 -10.74 18.92
N ASP A 206 -0.75 -11.61 19.22
CA ASP A 206 -1.24 -12.62 18.29
C ASP A 206 -0.19 -13.68 17.91
N SER A 207 -0.57 -14.67 17.10
CA SER A 207 0.32 -15.69 16.55
C SER A 207 0.49 -15.51 15.06
N LEU A 208 1.72 -15.39 14.57
CA LEU A 208 1.98 -15.26 13.13
C LEU A 208 1.49 -16.48 12.33
N MET A 209 1.53 -17.68 12.93
CA MET A 209 1.12 -18.93 12.29
C MET A 209 -0.40 -19.10 12.24
N GLU A 210 -1.13 -18.42 13.13
CA GLU A 210 -2.59 -18.45 13.18
C GLU A 210 -3.13 -17.05 13.56
N PRO A 211 -3.02 -16.06 12.65
CA PRO A 211 -3.32 -14.67 12.98
C PRO A 211 -4.82 -14.45 13.14
N LYS A 212 -5.24 -14.00 14.32
CA LYS A 212 -6.65 -13.74 14.68
C LYS A 212 -6.90 -12.32 15.21
N GLY A 213 -5.86 -11.58 15.54
CA GLY A 213 -5.90 -10.25 16.15
C GLY A 213 -5.04 -9.24 15.39
N VAL A 214 -4.10 -8.60 16.08
CA VAL A 214 -3.33 -7.48 15.54
C VAL A 214 -2.49 -7.81 14.30
N ILE A 215 -2.04 -9.05 14.15
CA ILE A 215 -1.34 -9.49 12.93
C ILE A 215 -2.32 -9.61 11.77
N SER A 216 -3.52 -10.14 12.01
CA SER A 216 -4.59 -10.23 10.99
C SER A 216 -5.03 -8.84 10.51
N GLU A 217 -5.22 -7.90 11.45
CA GLU A 217 -5.53 -6.49 11.12
C GLU A 217 -4.40 -5.84 10.31
N ALA A 218 -3.14 -6.06 10.70
CA ALA A 218 -1.98 -5.55 9.97
C ALA A 218 -1.87 -6.15 8.56
N GLN A 219 -2.15 -7.45 8.38
CA GLN A 219 -2.19 -8.11 7.08
C GLN A 219 -3.33 -7.55 6.19
N ALA A 220 -4.49 -7.26 6.76
CA ALA A 220 -5.60 -6.64 6.04
C ALA A 220 -5.26 -5.21 5.59
N LYS A 221 -4.64 -4.40 6.47
CA LYS A 221 -4.15 -3.07 6.12
C LYS A 221 -3.07 -3.13 5.02
N ALA A 222 -2.12 -4.05 5.12
CA ALA A 222 -1.11 -4.27 4.09
C ALA A 222 -1.75 -4.70 2.75
N ALA A 223 -2.76 -5.57 2.78
CA ALA A 223 -3.48 -5.97 1.57
C ALA A 223 -4.15 -4.77 0.88
N LYS A 224 -4.78 -3.86 1.65
CA LYS A 224 -5.33 -2.60 1.11
C LYS A 224 -4.23 -1.73 0.51
N ALA A 225 -3.14 -1.49 1.24
CA ALA A 225 -2.04 -0.64 0.80
C ALA A 225 -1.39 -1.15 -0.50
N PHE A 226 -1.13 -2.45 -0.58
CA PHE A 226 -0.50 -3.10 -1.74
C PHE A 226 -1.49 -3.52 -2.84
N GLY A 227 -2.80 -3.25 -2.66
CA GLY A 227 -3.84 -3.60 -3.65
C GLY A 227 -4.04 -5.09 -3.85
N ALA A 228 -3.73 -5.90 -2.82
CA ALA A 228 -3.91 -7.34 -2.84
C ALA A 228 -5.25 -7.74 -2.21
N LYS A 229 -5.79 -8.89 -2.62
CA LYS A 229 -6.97 -9.49 -1.94
C LYS A 229 -6.64 -10.01 -0.55
N ARG A 230 -5.43 -10.54 -0.37
CA ARG A 230 -4.89 -11.05 0.89
C ARG A 230 -3.39 -10.82 0.90
N THR A 231 -2.84 -10.56 2.08
CA THR A 231 -1.40 -10.46 2.32
C THR A 231 -1.02 -11.37 3.47
N PHE A 232 0.12 -12.04 3.35
CA PHE A 232 0.71 -12.84 4.41
C PHE A 232 2.11 -12.28 4.70
N PHE A 233 2.46 -12.18 5.98
CA PHE A 233 3.80 -11.76 6.37
C PHE A 233 4.73 -12.97 6.43
N ALA A 234 5.94 -12.81 5.90
CA ALA A 234 6.98 -13.82 5.92
C ALA A 234 8.24 -13.25 6.60
N THR A 235 8.69 -13.88 7.67
CA THR A 235 9.84 -13.44 8.48
C THR A 235 11.15 -14.12 8.11
N ASN A 236 11.13 -15.07 7.15
CA ASN A 236 12.31 -15.80 6.69
C ASN A 236 12.68 -15.45 5.23
N GLY A 237 12.43 -14.20 4.84
CA GLY A 237 12.73 -13.61 3.54
C GLY A 237 11.94 -14.18 2.34
N THR A 238 12.04 -13.50 1.19
CA THR A 238 11.39 -13.91 -0.07
C THR A 238 11.84 -15.30 -0.53
N SER A 239 13.06 -15.71 -0.14
CA SER A 239 13.55 -17.07 -0.40
C SER A 239 12.63 -18.15 0.18
N THR A 240 12.04 -17.91 1.35
CA THR A 240 11.10 -18.84 1.98
C THR A 240 9.69 -18.62 1.43
N ALA A 241 9.29 -17.37 1.18
CA ALA A 241 8.00 -17.06 0.57
C ALA A 241 7.80 -17.80 -0.77
N ASN A 242 8.81 -17.79 -1.66
CA ASN A 242 8.77 -18.53 -2.92
C ASN A 242 8.54 -20.04 -2.71
N LYS A 243 9.22 -20.64 -1.73
CA LYS A 243 9.08 -22.08 -1.43
C LYS A 243 7.70 -22.41 -0.88
N VAL A 244 7.13 -21.55 -0.02
CA VAL A 244 5.78 -21.73 0.52
C VAL A 244 4.75 -21.64 -0.59
N ILE A 245 4.87 -20.67 -1.50
CA ILE A 245 3.99 -20.54 -2.66
C ILE A 245 4.05 -21.80 -3.52
N PHE A 246 5.26 -22.32 -3.79
CA PHE A 246 5.43 -23.50 -4.64
C PHE A 246 4.83 -24.75 -4.02
N GLN A 247 5.10 -25.00 -2.74
CA GLN A 247 4.53 -26.15 -2.02
C GLN A 247 3.01 -26.06 -1.86
N THR A 248 2.44 -24.86 -1.94
CA THR A 248 1.00 -24.64 -1.88
C THR A 248 0.34 -24.90 -3.25
N LEU A 249 1.03 -24.58 -4.34
CA LEU A 249 0.45 -24.59 -5.69
C LEU A 249 0.80 -25.84 -6.51
N LEU A 250 1.84 -26.59 -6.13
CA LEU A 250 2.42 -27.66 -6.93
C LEU A 250 2.50 -28.97 -6.13
N ALA A 251 2.03 -30.05 -6.75
CA ALA A 251 2.31 -31.42 -6.37
C ALA A 251 3.51 -31.98 -7.14
N PRO A 252 4.19 -33.02 -6.62
CA PRO A 252 5.28 -33.68 -7.33
C PRO A 252 4.87 -34.16 -8.73
N GLY A 253 5.72 -33.90 -9.73
CA GLY A 253 5.49 -34.24 -11.14
C GLY A 253 4.68 -33.20 -11.94
N GLU A 254 4.04 -32.24 -11.28
CA GLU A 254 3.31 -31.16 -11.96
C GLU A 254 4.27 -30.17 -12.64
N LYS A 255 3.84 -29.59 -13.77
CA LYS A 255 4.69 -28.70 -14.55
C LYS A 255 4.66 -27.25 -14.04
N LEU A 256 5.84 -26.65 -13.93
CA LEU A 256 6.04 -25.24 -13.66
C LEU A 256 6.80 -24.60 -14.82
N ILE A 257 6.21 -23.56 -15.44
CA ILE A 257 6.93 -22.72 -16.40
C ILE A 257 7.69 -21.65 -15.62
N LEU A 258 8.96 -21.40 -15.96
CA LEU A 258 9.77 -20.44 -15.21
C LEU A 258 10.83 -19.74 -16.06
N ASP A 259 11.04 -18.47 -15.74
CA ASP A 259 12.21 -17.72 -16.20
C ASP A 259 13.50 -18.40 -15.71
N ARG A 260 14.45 -18.65 -16.61
CA ARG A 260 15.74 -19.23 -16.25
C ARG A 260 16.61 -18.26 -15.46
N ASN A 261 16.43 -16.96 -15.63
CA ASN A 261 17.09 -15.91 -14.84
C ASN A 261 16.30 -15.62 -13.55
N CYS A 262 15.93 -16.67 -12.81
CA CYS A 262 15.27 -16.53 -11.52
C CYS A 262 16.27 -16.65 -10.36
N HIS A 263 15.87 -16.18 -9.18
CA HIS A 263 16.71 -16.29 -7.99
C HIS A 263 16.90 -17.76 -7.56
N LYS A 264 18.04 -18.09 -6.92
CA LYS A 264 18.34 -19.45 -6.42
C LYS A 264 17.21 -20.09 -5.59
N SER A 265 16.41 -19.29 -4.89
CA SER A 265 15.27 -19.78 -4.13
C SER A 265 14.18 -20.40 -4.99
N VAL A 266 14.00 -19.94 -6.23
CA VAL A 266 13.03 -20.51 -7.18
C VAL A 266 13.47 -21.91 -7.55
N HIS A 267 14.74 -22.11 -7.92
CA HIS A 267 15.29 -23.44 -8.18
C HIS A 267 15.15 -24.36 -6.96
N HIS A 268 15.47 -23.87 -5.75
CA HIS A 268 15.28 -24.64 -4.53
C HIS A 268 13.79 -24.97 -4.30
N GLY A 269 12.88 -24.05 -4.63
CA GLY A 269 11.45 -24.29 -4.59
C GLY A 269 11.01 -25.42 -5.52
N VAL A 270 11.55 -25.46 -6.75
CA VAL A 270 11.28 -26.54 -7.72
C VAL A 270 11.74 -27.89 -7.16
N VAL A 271 12.95 -27.95 -6.60
CA VAL A 271 13.48 -29.17 -6.00
C VAL A 271 12.60 -29.65 -4.84
N LEU A 272 12.19 -28.72 -3.96
CA LEU A 272 11.37 -29.04 -2.79
C LEU A 272 9.94 -29.47 -3.15
N SER A 273 9.34 -28.87 -4.18
CA SER A 273 7.99 -29.25 -4.62
C SER A 273 7.97 -30.53 -5.46
N GLY A 274 9.11 -30.96 -6.00
CA GLY A 274 9.18 -32.07 -6.95
C GLY A 274 8.55 -31.74 -8.30
N ALA A 275 8.35 -30.46 -8.61
CA ALA A 275 7.75 -30.03 -9.87
C ALA A 275 8.68 -30.29 -11.07
N HIS A 276 8.10 -30.48 -12.24
CA HIS A 276 8.80 -30.60 -13.51
C HIS A 276 9.00 -29.21 -14.16
N PRO A 277 10.22 -28.65 -14.15
CA PRO A 277 10.47 -27.31 -14.66
C PRO A 277 10.48 -27.25 -16.19
N VAL A 278 9.83 -26.22 -16.74
CA VAL A 278 9.94 -25.79 -18.14
C VAL A 278 10.66 -24.44 -18.17
N TYR A 279 11.98 -24.47 -18.27
CA TYR A 279 12.82 -23.27 -18.29
C TYR A 279 12.66 -22.49 -19.59
N LEU A 280 12.51 -21.17 -19.46
CA LEU A 280 12.50 -20.22 -20.57
C LEU A 280 13.77 -19.39 -20.54
N ASP A 281 14.46 -19.30 -21.68
CA ASP A 281 15.65 -18.47 -21.79
C ASP A 281 15.27 -16.98 -21.85
N SER A 282 15.91 -16.19 -21.01
CA SER A 282 15.73 -14.75 -20.94
C SER A 282 16.44 -14.07 -22.13
N ALA A 283 16.03 -12.84 -22.47
CA ALA A 283 16.72 -12.08 -23.51
C ALA A 283 18.17 -11.76 -23.07
N LEU A 284 19.13 -11.76 -23.99
CA LEU A 284 20.53 -11.40 -23.69
C LEU A 284 20.96 -10.23 -24.59
N ASN A 285 21.32 -9.11 -23.95
CA ASN A 285 22.06 -8.06 -24.63
C ASN A 285 23.55 -8.40 -24.62
N ARG A 286 24.05 -8.97 -25.72
CA ARG A 286 25.45 -9.41 -25.84
C ARG A 286 26.48 -8.28 -25.75
N LYS A 287 26.11 -7.05 -26.11
CA LYS A 287 27.03 -5.90 -26.06
C LYS A 287 27.41 -5.54 -24.62
N TYR A 288 26.44 -5.64 -23.71
CA TYR A 288 26.61 -5.24 -22.31
C TYR A 288 26.61 -6.42 -21.33
N GLY A 289 26.35 -7.64 -21.80
CA GLY A 289 26.24 -8.83 -20.94
C GLY A 289 25.01 -8.83 -20.04
N LEU A 290 23.98 -8.05 -20.39
CA LEU A 290 22.79 -7.88 -19.56
C LEU A 290 21.69 -8.86 -19.95
N TYR A 291 21.12 -9.53 -18.94
CA TYR A 291 19.93 -10.36 -19.11
C TYR A 291 18.67 -9.50 -18.98
N GLY A 292 17.84 -9.52 -20.01
CA GLY A 292 16.52 -8.91 -20.01
C GLY A 292 15.42 -9.91 -19.66
N PRO A 293 14.15 -9.47 -19.68
CA PRO A 293 13.01 -10.35 -19.48
C PRO A 293 12.94 -11.43 -20.58
N VAL A 294 12.29 -12.56 -20.28
CA VAL A 294 11.90 -13.56 -21.27
C VAL A 294 11.03 -12.87 -22.33
N PRO A 295 11.36 -13.00 -23.63
CA PRO A 295 10.58 -12.36 -24.68
C PRO A 295 9.11 -12.79 -24.62
N LYS A 296 8.18 -11.82 -24.73
CA LYS A 296 6.72 -12.05 -24.66
C LYS A 296 6.25 -13.18 -25.58
N LYS A 297 6.80 -13.26 -26.80
CA LYS A 297 6.49 -14.35 -27.75
C LYS A 297 6.88 -15.74 -27.22
N VAL A 298 8.01 -15.84 -26.53
CA VAL A 298 8.50 -17.10 -25.92
C VAL A 298 7.58 -17.51 -24.77
N LEU A 299 7.21 -16.58 -23.90
CA LEU A 299 6.26 -16.82 -22.80
C LEU A 299 4.89 -17.29 -23.33
N LEU A 300 4.29 -16.56 -24.26
CA LEU A 300 2.99 -16.92 -24.83
C LEU A 300 3.04 -18.28 -25.56
N GLY A 301 4.14 -18.55 -26.29
CA GLY A 301 4.36 -19.84 -26.93
C GLY A 301 4.57 -20.99 -25.93
N ALA A 302 5.18 -20.74 -24.78
CA ALA A 302 5.32 -21.73 -23.71
C ALA A 302 3.97 -22.06 -23.05
N ILE A 303 3.19 -21.03 -22.72
CA ILE A 303 1.82 -21.15 -22.20
C ILE A 303 0.94 -21.99 -23.14
N GLN A 304 1.10 -21.81 -24.46
CA GLN A 304 0.36 -22.61 -25.45
C GLN A 304 0.82 -24.06 -25.56
N ARG A 305 2.14 -24.32 -25.49
CA ARG A 305 2.72 -25.67 -25.63
C ARG A 305 2.61 -26.52 -24.37
N HIS A 306 2.45 -25.89 -23.21
CA HIS A 306 2.34 -26.55 -21.92
C HIS A 306 1.01 -26.16 -21.23
N PRO A 307 -0.14 -26.50 -21.82
CA PRO A 307 -1.44 -26.18 -21.23
C PRO A 307 -1.71 -26.95 -19.91
N ASP A 308 -0.91 -27.98 -19.63
CA ASP A 308 -0.96 -28.78 -18.41
C ASP A 308 -0.06 -28.25 -17.28
N ALA A 309 0.62 -27.11 -17.49
CA ALA A 309 1.33 -26.42 -16.43
C ALA A 309 0.35 -25.93 -15.35
N GLN A 310 0.75 -26.04 -14.08
CA GLN A 310 -0.05 -25.53 -12.96
C GLN A 310 0.27 -24.08 -12.65
N ALA A 311 1.53 -23.70 -12.82
CA ALA A 311 1.98 -22.35 -12.54
C ALA A 311 3.03 -21.85 -13.54
N LEU A 312 3.16 -20.52 -13.58
CA LEU A 312 4.18 -19.75 -14.26
C LEU A 312 4.81 -18.81 -13.22
N ILE A 313 6.14 -18.81 -13.09
CA ILE A 313 6.87 -17.80 -12.31
C ILE A 313 7.77 -16.94 -13.21
N ILE A 314 7.75 -15.63 -12.98
CA ILE A 314 8.64 -14.65 -13.62
C ILE A 314 9.20 -13.68 -12.59
N THR A 315 10.42 -13.19 -12.81
CA THR A 315 11.07 -12.20 -11.93
C THR A 315 10.88 -10.79 -12.49
N SER A 316 10.06 -9.96 -11.82
CA SER A 316 9.74 -8.62 -12.30
C SER A 316 9.88 -7.59 -11.18
N CYS A 317 10.77 -6.61 -11.27
CA CYS A 317 11.76 -6.40 -12.32
C CYS A 317 12.90 -7.43 -12.28
N THR A 318 13.62 -7.55 -13.39
CA THR A 318 14.97 -8.13 -13.42
C THR A 318 15.92 -7.34 -12.50
N TYR A 319 17.06 -7.92 -12.16
CA TYR A 319 18.08 -7.27 -11.34
C TYR A 319 18.48 -5.87 -11.86
N ASP A 320 18.58 -5.72 -13.18
CA ASP A 320 18.96 -4.46 -13.83
C ASP A 320 17.77 -3.51 -14.08
N GLY A 321 16.60 -3.78 -13.50
CA GLY A 321 15.44 -2.88 -13.53
C GLY A 321 14.52 -3.01 -14.75
N LEU A 322 14.73 -4.00 -15.62
CA LEU A 322 13.84 -4.27 -16.76
C LEU A 322 12.55 -4.97 -16.28
N ARG A 323 11.40 -4.55 -16.83
CA ARG A 323 10.06 -4.96 -16.38
C ARG A 323 9.31 -5.71 -17.48
N TYR A 324 8.39 -6.58 -17.06
CA TYR A 324 7.45 -7.23 -17.96
C TYR A 324 6.20 -6.37 -18.19
N ASP A 325 5.65 -6.43 -19.41
CA ASP A 325 4.26 -6.06 -19.68
C ASP A 325 3.35 -7.21 -19.23
N LEU A 326 2.98 -7.19 -17.94
CA LEU A 326 2.31 -8.29 -17.24
C LEU A 326 0.88 -8.61 -17.73
N PRO A 327 -0.03 -7.65 -17.96
CA PRO A 327 -1.44 -7.94 -18.23
C PRO A 327 -1.69 -9.01 -19.32
N PRO A 328 -1.06 -8.93 -20.52
CA PRO A 328 -1.27 -9.93 -21.56
C PRO A 328 -0.67 -11.31 -21.25
N ILE A 329 0.37 -11.37 -20.40
CA ILE A 329 0.96 -12.64 -19.94
C ILE A 329 0.00 -13.32 -18.95
N VAL A 330 -0.49 -12.54 -17.97
CA VAL A 330 -1.43 -13.01 -16.94
C VAL A 330 -2.73 -13.49 -17.57
N GLU A 331 -3.29 -12.73 -18.52
CA GLU A 331 -4.51 -13.11 -19.23
C GLU A 331 -4.35 -14.43 -19.99
N ALA A 332 -3.24 -14.59 -20.72
CA ALA A 332 -2.97 -15.81 -21.48
C ALA A 332 -2.79 -17.04 -20.58
N ALA A 333 -2.13 -16.89 -19.44
CA ALA A 333 -1.95 -17.97 -18.46
C ALA A 333 -3.29 -18.35 -17.80
N HIS A 334 -4.05 -17.37 -17.31
CA HIS A 334 -5.33 -17.61 -16.64
C HIS A 334 -6.38 -18.24 -17.57
N LYS A 335 -6.39 -17.90 -18.86
CA LYS A 335 -7.24 -18.57 -19.87
C LYS A 335 -7.02 -20.09 -19.97
N ARG A 336 -5.90 -20.59 -19.47
CA ARG A 336 -5.55 -22.02 -19.42
C ARG A 336 -5.54 -22.59 -18.01
N GLY A 337 -5.97 -21.83 -17.00
CA GLY A 337 -5.95 -22.25 -15.60
C GLY A 337 -4.59 -22.15 -14.91
N ILE A 338 -3.54 -21.70 -15.61
CA ILE A 338 -2.17 -21.59 -15.09
C ILE A 338 -2.11 -20.42 -14.09
N LYS A 339 -1.66 -20.65 -12.86
CA LYS A 339 -1.44 -19.61 -11.85
C LYS A 339 -0.19 -18.81 -12.16
N VAL A 340 -0.21 -17.49 -11.98
CA VAL A 340 0.96 -16.63 -12.21
C VAL A 340 1.54 -16.16 -10.89
N ILE A 341 2.84 -16.36 -10.74
CA ILE A 341 3.65 -15.92 -9.61
C ILE A 341 4.61 -14.85 -10.16
N VAL A 342 4.60 -13.67 -9.57
CA VAL A 342 5.53 -12.60 -9.92
C VAL A 342 6.47 -12.42 -8.73
N ASP A 343 7.74 -12.74 -8.93
CA ASP A 343 8.78 -12.50 -7.93
C ASP A 343 9.21 -11.03 -8.03
N GLU A 344 8.62 -10.20 -7.19
CA GLU A 344 8.85 -8.74 -7.11
C GLU A 344 9.85 -8.37 -6.00
N ALA A 345 10.82 -9.24 -5.68
CA ALA A 345 11.79 -8.99 -4.61
C ALA A 345 12.50 -7.63 -4.68
N TRP A 346 12.79 -7.14 -5.90
CA TRP A 346 13.40 -5.83 -6.14
C TRP A 346 12.40 -4.71 -6.42
N TYR A 347 11.10 -5.03 -6.48
CA TYR A 347 10.08 -4.18 -7.07
C TYR A 347 8.87 -3.98 -6.14
N GLY A 348 9.04 -4.18 -4.82
CA GLY A 348 7.96 -3.99 -3.85
C GLY A 348 7.40 -2.57 -3.75
N PHE A 349 8.10 -1.57 -4.29
CA PHE A 349 7.60 -0.18 -4.36
C PHE A 349 6.68 0.08 -5.57
N ALA A 350 6.57 -0.85 -6.52
CA ALA A 350 6.00 -0.63 -7.85
C ALA A 350 4.57 -0.08 -7.94
N ARG A 351 3.78 -0.25 -6.87
CA ARG A 351 2.41 0.22 -6.82
C ARG A 351 2.32 1.73 -6.56
N PHE A 352 3.30 2.27 -5.83
CA PHE A 352 3.39 3.67 -5.42
C PHE A 352 4.26 4.43 -6.42
#